data_AF-A0A8J9YNS8-F1
#
_entry.id   AF-A0A8J9YNS8-F1
#
_cell.length_a   1.000
_cell.length_b   1.000
_cell.length_c   1.000
_cell.angle_alpha   90.00
_cell.angle_beta   90.00
_cell.angle_gamma   90.00
#
_symmetry.space_group_name_H-M   'P 1'
#
loop_
_entity.id
_entity.type
_entity.pdbx_description
1 polymer ?
#
loop_
_entity_poly.entity_id
_entity_poly.type
_entity_poly.pdbx_seq_one_letter_code
_entity_poly.pdbx_strand_id
1 'polypeptide(L)'
;MAAAGFRVSPFRKLLNKIADNLTERDMTTLKFLCGDKIPKAIMGGIPDGKAMFAELLSRRVIIEGDLTALEDLLLECNREDLVYLLEEFREENMDRGRAPPGGEQQAAGMVPRRGGGSAPVVGSMSELHRSILRDHRAALVSDMNTRHVLPHLLATGVLTDRLEAEIITTGGSRQAMNEALLQVLPTRGDQAFRELCTALRNGSQQSYLADALEQAENAAQGLDRPQPLVMTDSEGPAYPHADFSLQDATSYLTASVLIFKFNPNTAHRDIQLSQNNNTIHRVTIKNGRKETSCCRDQFVDTRFLPNPTVLGDVSVSSSVYYWEVNVWTSLTYRIGVAYENVPRHLCLGDSNASWCLVHSPMECSGRHNGKSFAMNILSPERVGVLLDFGGGRLSFCDVERRRILHTFLAHFSQPLYPAFSVWDGELSLVSVSKVPGFL
;
A
#
# COMPACT_ATOMS: atom_id res chain seq x y z
N MET A 1 45.34 -4.25 -33.59
CA MET A 1 44.86 -4.65 -32.26
C MET A 1 43.79 -3.66 -31.84
N ALA A 2 42.52 -4.07 -31.83
CA ALA A 2 41.43 -3.29 -31.25
C ALA A 2 40.93 -4.06 -30.04
N ALA A 3 41.07 -3.48 -28.84
CA ALA A 3 40.61 -4.07 -27.59
C ALA A 3 39.07 -4.06 -27.58
N ALA A 4 38.47 -5.24 -27.75
CA ALA A 4 37.05 -5.44 -27.53
C ALA A 4 36.76 -5.27 -26.03
N GLY A 5 36.13 -4.14 -25.66
CA GLY A 5 35.63 -3.94 -24.31
C GLY A 5 34.59 -5.02 -23.99
N PHE A 6 34.94 -5.94 -23.09
CA PHE A 6 34.05 -6.97 -22.58
C PHE A 6 32.84 -6.30 -21.91
N ARG A 7 31.69 -6.26 -22.60
CA ARG A 7 30.42 -5.91 -21.95
C ARG A 7 30.05 -7.05 -21.01
N VAL A 8 30.10 -6.80 -19.70
CA VAL A 8 29.60 -7.73 -18.68
C VAL A 8 28.10 -7.92 -18.90
N SER A 9 27.65 -9.18 -19.07
CA SER A 9 26.23 -9.47 -19.33
C SER A 9 25.35 -8.99 -18.17
N PRO A 10 24.08 -8.60 -18.42
CA PRO A 10 23.17 -8.15 -17.37
C PRO A 10 23.06 -9.15 -16.21
N PHE A 11 23.00 -10.45 -16.52
CA PHE A 11 22.95 -11.51 -15.51
C PHE A 11 24.24 -11.59 -14.69
N ARG A 12 25.40 -11.36 -15.32
CA ARG A 12 26.67 -11.32 -14.61
C ARG A 12 26.78 -10.10 -13.69
N LYS A 13 26.10 -8.99 -14.01
CA LYS A 13 25.97 -7.84 -13.09
C LYS A 13 25.07 -8.18 -11.90
N LEU A 14 23.97 -8.89 -12.12
CA LEU A 14 23.10 -9.40 -11.06
C LEU A 14 23.86 -10.30 -10.09
N LEU A 15 24.60 -11.29 -10.60
CA LEU A 15 25.42 -12.18 -9.76
C LEU A 15 26.48 -11.44 -8.95
N ASN A 16 27.08 -10.39 -9.51
CA ASN A 16 28.02 -9.55 -8.76
C ASN A 16 27.32 -8.76 -7.64
N LYS A 17 26.14 -8.19 -7.90
CA LYS A 17 25.34 -7.52 -6.85
C LYS A 17 24.98 -8.49 -5.74
N ILE A 18 24.52 -9.70 -6.07
CA ILE A 18 24.20 -10.74 -5.09
C ILE A 18 25.45 -11.11 -4.30
N ALA A 19 26.58 -11.37 -4.98
CA ALA A 19 27.84 -11.73 -4.34
C ALA A 19 28.36 -10.66 -3.36
N ASP A 20 28.21 -9.38 -3.71
CA ASP A 20 28.64 -8.26 -2.87
C ASP A 20 27.81 -8.14 -1.58
N ASN A 21 26.64 -8.77 -1.53
CA ASN A 21 25.77 -8.80 -0.36
C ASN A 21 25.87 -10.10 0.45
N LEU A 22 26.70 -11.08 0.06
CA LEU A 22 26.88 -12.33 0.80
C LEU A 22 27.85 -12.16 1.97
N THR A 23 27.48 -12.68 3.13
CA THR A 23 28.34 -12.72 4.33
C THR A 23 29.21 -13.99 4.38
N GLU A 24 30.20 -14.04 5.27
CA GLU A 24 30.99 -15.26 5.51
C GLU A 24 30.13 -16.47 5.95
N ARG A 25 29.04 -16.20 6.68
CA ARG A 25 28.06 -17.22 7.07
C ARG A 25 27.34 -17.76 5.85
N ASP A 26 26.89 -16.89 4.95
CA ASP A 26 26.21 -17.29 3.71
C ASP A 26 27.14 -18.09 2.80
N MET A 27 28.41 -17.68 2.72
CA MET A 27 29.43 -18.43 1.99
C MET A 27 29.66 -19.83 2.58
N THR A 28 29.58 -19.98 3.90
CA THR A 28 29.68 -21.30 4.54
C THR A 28 28.47 -22.18 4.19
N THR A 29 27.27 -21.60 4.21
CA THR A 29 26.04 -22.30 3.82
C THR A 29 26.04 -22.66 2.35
N LEU A 30 26.40 -21.75 1.44
CA LEU A 30 26.51 -22.03 0.00
C LEU A 30 27.50 -23.14 -0.31
N LYS A 31 28.67 -23.15 0.36
CA LYS A 31 29.65 -24.23 0.23
C LYS A 31 29.11 -25.57 0.72
N PHE A 32 28.27 -25.57 1.74
CA PHE A 32 27.59 -26.79 2.22
C PHE A 32 26.54 -27.27 1.21
N LEU A 33 25.62 -26.39 0.78
CA LEU A 33 24.54 -26.71 -0.16
C LEU A 33 25.05 -27.14 -1.54
N CYS A 34 26.20 -26.61 -1.96
CA CYS A 34 26.81 -26.97 -3.24
C CYS A 34 27.83 -28.11 -3.11
N GLY A 35 27.96 -28.76 -1.94
CA GLY A 35 28.93 -29.83 -1.69
C GLY A 35 28.80 -31.04 -2.62
N ASP A 36 27.59 -31.27 -3.13
CA ASP A 36 27.24 -32.38 -4.02
C ASP A 36 27.48 -32.00 -5.49
N LYS A 37 27.47 -30.69 -5.78
CA LYS A 37 27.51 -30.09 -7.12
C LYS A 37 28.92 -29.61 -7.50
N ILE A 38 29.76 -29.30 -6.50
CA ILE A 38 31.14 -28.83 -6.67
C ILE A 38 32.11 -29.77 -5.91
N PRO A 39 33.12 -30.36 -6.57
CA PRO A 39 34.08 -31.25 -5.94
C PRO A 39 34.82 -30.61 -4.75
N LYS A 40 35.00 -31.36 -3.66
CA LYS A 40 35.70 -30.90 -2.44
C LYS A 40 37.10 -30.33 -2.69
N ALA A 41 37.80 -30.84 -3.72
CA ALA A 41 39.12 -30.35 -4.13
C ALA A 41 39.11 -28.89 -4.62
N ILE A 42 37.98 -28.39 -5.12
CA ILE A 42 37.81 -27.03 -5.63
C ILE A 42 37.11 -26.16 -4.60
N MET A 43 36.16 -26.72 -3.84
CA MET A 43 35.36 -26.01 -2.83
C MET A 43 36.20 -25.22 -1.80
N GLY A 44 37.32 -25.80 -1.36
CA GLY A 44 38.23 -25.16 -0.39
C GLY A 44 38.97 -23.94 -0.94
N GLY A 45 39.08 -23.82 -2.27
CA GLY A 45 39.79 -22.74 -2.96
C GLY A 45 38.90 -21.57 -3.37
N ILE A 46 37.61 -21.57 -3.05
CA ILE A 46 36.66 -20.50 -3.41
C ILE A 46 36.67 -19.42 -2.31
N PRO A 47 37.21 -18.20 -2.57
CA PRO A 47 37.39 -17.19 -1.54
C PRO A 47 36.15 -16.35 -1.25
N ASP A 48 35.29 -16.12 -2.24
CA ASP A 48 34.18 -15.16 -2.17
C ASP A 48 32.97 -15.60 -3.03
N GLY A 49 31.88 -14.83 -2.92
CA GLY A 49 30.64 -15.08 -3.66
C GLY A 49 30.79 -14.96 -5.18
N LYS A 50 31.70 -14.10 -5.66
CA LYS A 50 31.94 -13.91 -7.10
C LYS A 50 32.59 -15.14 -7.71
N ALA A 51 33.60 -15.70 -7.03
CA ALA A 51 34.22 -16.95 -7.39
C ALA A 51 33.24 -18.12 -7.27
N MET A 52 32.36 -18.12 -6.26
CA MET A 52 31.33 -19.14 -6.09
C MET A 52 30.35 -19.16 -7.27
N PHE A 53 29.78 -18.01 -7.65
CA PHE A 53 28.85 -17.93 -8.77
C PHE A 53 29.53 -18.18 -10.12
N ALA A 54 30.82 -17.85 -10.26
CA ALA A 54 31.59 -18.22 -11.45
C ALA A 54 31.72 -19.74 -11.61
N GLU A 55 31.92 -20.47 -10.50
CA GLU A 55 32.00 -21.93 -10.51
C GLU A 55 30.63 -22.60 -10.70
N LEU A 56 29.57 -22.00 -10.16
CA LEU A 56 28.19 -22.46 -10.40
C LEU A 56 27.78 -22.27 -11.87
N LEU A 57 28.20 -21.18 -12.50
CA LEU A 57 28.01 -20.94 -13.94
C LEU A 57 28.81 -21.91 -14.82
N SER A 58 30.09 -22.15 -14.49
CA SER A 58 30.96 -23.04 -15.27
C SER A 58 30.42 -24.47 -15.32
N ARG A 59 29.78 -24.89 -14.23
CA ARG A 59 29.15 -26.21 -14.07
C ARG A 59 27.68 -26.26 -14.48
N ARG A 60 27.11 -25.13 -14.91
CA ARG A 60 25.68 -24.99 -15.28
C ARG A 60 24.70 -25.35 -14.16
N VAL A 61 25.10 -25.12 -12.90
CA VAL A 61 24.19 -25.23 -11.75
C VAL A 61 23.20 -24.06 -11.77
N ILE A 62 23.66 -22.89 -12.19
CA ILE A 62 22.83 -21.70 -12.46
C ILE A 62 23.05 -21.28 -13.91
N ILE A 63 22.02 -20.75 -14.56
CA ILE A 63 22.05 -20.34 -15.97
C ILE A 63 21.35 -18.99 -16.19
N GLU A 64 21.79 -18.23 -17.20
CA GLU A 64 21.34 -16.84 -17.44
C GLU A 64 19.85 -16.70 -17.84
N GLY A 65 19.23 -17.77 -18.34
CA GLY A 65 17.82 -17.78 -18.76
C GLY A 65 16.86 -18.43 -17.77
N ASP A 66 17.35 -18.94 -16.66
CA ASP A 66 16.54 -19.63 -15.65
C ASP A 66 17.07 -19.30 -14.25
N LEU A 67 16.28 -18.51 -13.53
CA LEU A 67 16.63 -18.02 -12.20
C LEU A 67 16.27 -19.02 -11.09
N THR A 68 15.51 -20.07 -11.38
CA THR A 68 14.96 -21.00 -10.37
C THR A 68 16.05 -21.61 -9.48
N ALA A 69 17.11 -22.14 -10.07
CA ALA A 69 18.22 -22.73 -9.31
C ALA A 69 19.00 -21.72 -8.46
N LEU A 70 18.98 -20.44 -8.84
CA LEU A 70 19.60 -19.37 -8.08
C LEU A 70 18.67 -18.88 -6.96
N GLU A 71 17.36 -18.79 -7.22
CA GLU A 71 16.31 -18.53 -6.22
C GLU A 71 16.36 -19.57 -5.10
N ASP A 72 16.34 -20.86 -5.44
CA ASP A 72 16.39 -21.96 -4.47
C ASP A 72 17.64 -21.88 -3.58
N LEU A 73 18.81 -21.61 -4.17
CA LEU A 73 20.06 -21.48 -3.40
C LEU A 73 20.03 -20.28 -2.43
N LEU A 74 19.41 -19.17 -2.81
CA LEU A 74 19.29 -18.00 -1.94
C LEU A 74 18.27 -18.23 -0.82
N LEU A 75 17.15 -18.89 -1.12
CA LEU A 75 16.14 -19.28 -0.14
C LEU A 75 16.71 -20.25 0.90
N GLU A 76 17.46 -21.28 0.47
CA GLU A 76 18.11 -22.22 1.39
C GLU A 76 19.24 -21.57 2.20
N CYS A 77 19.84 -20.49 1.70
CA CYS A 77 20.75 -19.64 2.47
C CYS A 77 20.04 -18.68 3.43
N ASN A 78 18.70 -18.71 3.50
CA ASN A 78 17.88 -17.78 4.27
C ASN A 78 18.16 -16.31 3.87
N ARG A 79 18.41 -16.10 2.58
CA ARG A 79 18.67 -14.80 1.94
C ARG A 79 17.52 -14.42 1.01
N GLU A 80 16.30 -14.51 1.53
CA GLU A 80 15.07 -14.04 0.87
C GLU A 80 15.17 -12.56 0.43
N ASP A 81 15.93 -11.76 1.17
CA ASP A 81 16.22 -10.36 0.86
C ASP A 81 16.93 -10.17 -0.50
N LEU A 82 17.66 -11.19 -0.98
CA LEU A 82 18.36 -11.14 -2.27
C LEU A 82 17.54 -11.71 -3.43
N VAL A 83 16.43 -12.40 -3.15
CA VAL A 83 15.52 -12.92 -4.18
C VAL A 83 14.83 -11.77 -4.92
N TYR A 84 14.60 -10.63 -4.25
CA TYR A 84 14.08 -9.42 -4.88
C TYR A 84 14.94 -8.92 -6.06
N LEU A 85 16.27 -9.07 -5.99
CA LEU A 85 17.16 -8.70 -7.11
C LEU A 85 16.93 -9.59 -8.35
N LEU A 86 16.43 -10.81 -8.15
CA LEU A 86 16.06 -11.73 -9.23
C LEU A 86 14.73 -11.33 -9.88
N GLU A 87 13.77 -10.86 -9.07
CA GLU A 87 12.49 -10.32 -9.54
C GLU A 87 12.69 -9.02 -10.34
N GLU A 88 13.47 -8.07 -9.82
CA GLU A 88 13.85 -6.82 -10.53
C GLU A 88 14.51 -7.14 -11.89
N PHE A 89 15.42 -8.12 -11.91
CA PHE A 89 16.07 -8.56 -13.14
C PHE A 89 15.09 -9.20 -14.14
N ARG A 90 14.04 -9.88 -13.67
CA ARG A 90 13.02 -10.50 -14.52
C ARG A 90 12.16 -9.45 -15.21
N GLU A 91 11.79 -8.40 -14.48
CA GLU A 91 10.97 -7.29 -14.98
C GLU A 91 11.73 -6.43 -16.00
N GLU A 92 12.98 -6.05 -15.71
CA GLU A 92 13.81 -5.25 -16.60
C GLU A 92 14.09 -5.90 -17.97
N ASN A 93 14.08 -7.24 -18.03
CA ASN A 93 14.31 -8.00 -19.26
C ASN A 93 13.02 -8.36 -20.02
N MET A 94 11.84 -8.19 -19.40
CA MET A 94 10.54 -8.31 -20.09
C MET A 94 10.16 -7.03 -20.87
N ASP A 95 10.61 -5.86 -20.43
CA ASP A 95 10.17 -4.56 -20.98
C ASP A 95 10.91 -4.14 -22.27
N ARG A 96 12.00 -4.82 -22.62
CA ARG A 96 12.76 -4.56 -23.87
C ARG A 96 12.14 -5.18 -25.12
N GLY A 97 11.01 -5.88 -24.99
CA GLY A 97 10.33 -6.61 -26.07
C GLY A 97 9.23 -5.84 -26.81
N ARG A 98 8.85 -4.61 -26.41
CA ARG A 98 7.76 -3.85 -27.05
C ARG A 98 8.26 -2.57 -27.74
N ALA A 99 8.27 -2.59 -29.06
CA ALA A 99 8.43 -1.39 -29.90
C ALA A 99 7.07 -0.70 -30.16
N PRO A 100 7.00 0.65 -30.30
CA PRO A 100 5.74 1.37 -30.53
C PRO A 100 5.39 1.48 -32.03
N PRO A 101 4.10 1.48 -32.42
CA PRO A 101 3.67 1.78 -33.78
C PRO A 101 3.46 3.30 -33.96
N GLY A 102 4.04 3.85 -35.03
CA GLY A 102 3.73 5.20 -35.51
C GLY A 102 2.66 5.19 -36.61
N GLY A 103 1.95 6.33 -36.75
CA GLY A 103 1.12 6.63 -37.92
C GLY A 103 -0.07 7.55 -37.64
N GLU A 104 0.16 8.86 -37.69
CA GLU A 104 -0.90 9.88 -37.81
C GLU A 104 -1.46 9.92 -39.23
N GLN A 105 -2.80 10.04 -39.38
CA GLN A 105 -3.43 10.63 -40.56
C GLN A 105 -4.62 11.52 -40.15
N GLN A 106 -4.59 12.76 -40.66
CA GLN A 106 -5.60 13.80 -40.56
C GLN A 106 -6.82 13.51 -41.45
N ALA A 107 -8.01 13.98 -41.03
CA ALA A 107 -9.05 14.43 -41.96
C ALA A 107 -9.99 15.45 -41.29
N ALA A 108 -10.44 16.40 -42.10
CA ALA A 108 -10.97 17.70 -41.73
C ALA A 108 -12.50 17.83 -41.80
N GLY A 109 -13.05 18.79 -41.04
CA GLY A 109 -14.05 19.77 -41.48
C GLY A 109 -15.55 19.41 -41.46
N MET A 110 -16.37 20.25 -40.81
CA MET A 110 -17.48 21.04 -41.40
C MET A 110 -18.48 21.52 -40.30
N VAL A 111 -18.87 22.81 -40.34
CA VAL A 111 -19.97 23.43 -39.55
C VAL A 111 -20.90 24.14 -40.54
N PRO A 112 -22.24 24.03 -40.41
CA PRO A 112 -23.12 25.21 -40.15
C PRO A 112 -24.42 24.82 -39.36
N ARG A 113 -25.39 25.62 -38.91
CA ARG A 113 -25.66 27.05 -38.58
C ARG A 113 -27.00 27.09 -37.79
N ARG A 114 -27.33 28.25 -37.19
CA ARG A 114 -28.49 28.60 -36.32
C ARG A 114 -29.91 28.43 -36.92
N GLY A 115 -30.89 28.17 -36.04
CA GLY A 115 -32.33 28.50 -36.18
C GLY A 115 -33.12 28.13 -34.91
N GLY A 116 -33.89 29.08 -34.34
CA GLY A 116 -34.60 28.93 -33.06
C GLY A 116 -36.04 28.39 -33.15
N GLY A 117 -36.64 28.10 -31.99
CA GLY A 117 -38.06 27.74 -31.85
C GLY A 117 -38.30 26.68 -30.77
N SER A 118 -39.00 27.07 -29.71
CA SER A 118 -39.27 26.32 -28.48
C SER A 118 -40.22 25.13 -28.62
N ALA A 119 -39.72 23.95 -28.25
CA ALA A 119 -40.36 22.86 -27.51
C ALA A 119 -39.27 22.34 -26.55
N PRO A 120 -39.55 21.63 -25.43
CA PRO A 120 -38.46 21.13 -24.59
C PRO A 120 -37.71 20.11 -25.43
N VAL A 121 -36.62 20.55 -26.03
CA VAL A 121 -35.64 19.66 -26.65
C VAL A 121 -35.26 18.78 -25.49
N VAL A 122 -35.72 17.54 -25.49
CA VAL A 122 -35.21 16.50 -24.61
C VAL A 122 -33.75 16.42 -25.00
N GLY A 123 -32.96 17.21 -24.30
CA GLY A 123 -31.56 17.39 -24.60
C GLY A 123 -30.95 16.02 -24.56
N SER A 124 -29.98 15.76 -25.42
CA SER A 124 -29.09 14.64 -25.18
C SER A 124 -28.54 14.77 -23.75
N MET A 125 -28.53 13.68 -22.99
CA MET A 125 -28.02 13.64 -21.61
C MET A 125 -26.67 14.37 -21.50
N SER A 126 -26.41 15.11 -20.43
CA SER A 126 -25.15 15.81 -20.22
C SER A 126 -23.97 14.85 -20.27
N GLU A 127 -22.79 15.36 -20.62
CA GLU A 127 -21.58 14.53 -20.71
C GLU A 127 -21.22 13.91 -19.36
N LEU A 128 -21.56 14.59 -18.26
CA LEU A 128 -21.43 14.08 -16.89
C LEU A 128 -22.25 12.81 -16.68
N HIS A 129 -23.55 12.82 -16.96
CA HIS A 129 -24.37 11.62 -16.78
C HIS A 129 -24.03 10.52 -17.79
N ARG A 130 -23.60 10.87 -19.01
CA ARG A 130 -23.11 9.89 -19.99
C ARG A 130 -21.85 9.20 -19.51
N SER A 131 -20.88 9.94 -18.96
CA SER A 131 -19.65 9.34 -18.45
C SER A 131 -19.97 8.43 -17.27
N ILE A 132 -20.85 8.83 -16.35
CA ILE A 132 -21.25 8.00 -15.22
C ILE A 132 -21.91 6.69 -15.68
N LEU A 133 -22.85 6.74 -16.63
CA LEU A 133 -23.46 5.53 -17.18
C LEU A 133 -22.45 4.65 -17.91
N ARG A 134 -21.45 5.24 -18.57
CA ARG A 134 -20.38 4.49 -19.24
C ARG A 134 -19.47 3.77 -18.24
N ASP A 135 -19.09 4.44 -17.17
CA ASP A 135 -18.17 3.92 -16.16
C ASP A 135 -18.84 2.82 -15.31
N HIS A 136 -20.16 2.92 -15.09
CA HIS A 136 -20.95 1.93 -14.35
C HIS A 136 -21.66 0.90 -15.26
N ARG A 137 -21.38 0.91 -16.56
CA ARG A 137 -22.08 0.07 -17.56
C ARG A 137 -21.99 -1.41 -17.23
N ALA A 138 -20.85 -1.92 -16.79
CA ALA A 138 -20.66 -3.33 -16.48
C ALA A 138 -21.61 -3.82 -15.36
N ALA A 139 -21.75 -3.04 -14.28
CA ALA A 139 -22.63 -3.35 -13.16
C ALA A 139 -24.11 -3.23 -13.57
N LEU A 140 -24.47 -2.18 -14.32
CA LEU A 140 -25.83 -2.00 -14.81
C LEU A 140 -26.26 -3.12 -15.78
N VAL A 141 -25.36 -3.58 -16.65
CA VAL A 141 -25.64 -4.71 -17.56
C VAL A 141 -25.76 -6.01 -16.77
N SER A 142 -24.89 -6.25 -15.79
CA SER A 142 -24.88 -7.49 -15.02
C SER A 142 -26.07 -7.61 -14.06
N ASP A 143 -26.44 -6.53 -13.37
CA ASP A 143 -27.22 -6.66 -12.13
C ASP A 143 -28.58 -5.95 -12.17
N MET A 144 -28.78 -5.01 -13.10
CA MET A 144 -30.07 -4.33 -13.24
C MET A 144 -31.17 -5.32 -13.63
N ASN A 145 -32.34 -5.16 -13.01
CA ASN A 145 -33.58 -5.82 -13.40
C ASN A 145 -34.41 -4.88 -14.27
N THR A 146 -34.15 -4.89 -15.58
CA THR A 146 -34.85 -4.02 -16.56
C THR A 146 -36.37 -4.17 -16.51
N ARG A 147 -36.92 -5.36 -16.18
CA ARG A 147 -38.38 -5.55 -16.07
C ARG A 147 -39.02 -4.77 -14.93
N HIS A 148 -38.24 -4.43 -13.89
CA HIS A 148 -38.70 -3.58 -12.80
C HIS A 148 -38.51 -2.09 -13.12
N VAL A 149 -37.52 -1.75 -13.94
CA VAL A 149 -37.15 -0.36 -14.27
C VAL A 149 -38.03 0.21 -15.39
N LEU A 150 -38.36 -0.58 -16.41
CA LEU A 150 -39.13 -0.12 -17.58
C LEU A 150 -40.49 0.52 -17.23
N PRO A 151 -41.33 -0.05 -16.34
CA PRO A 151 -42.62 0.55 -16.01
C PRO A 151 -42.51 1.95 -15.41
N HIS A 152 -41.48 2.21 -14.60
CA HIS A 152 -41.22 3.53 -14.02
C HIS A 152 -40.75 4.52 -15.09
N LEU A 153 -39.88 4.09 -16.00
CA LEU A 153 -39.38 4.94 -17.10
C LEU A 153 -40.46 5.27 -18.15
N LEU A 154 -41.45 4.40 -18.33
CA LEU A 154 -42.65 4.70 -19.12
C LEU A 154 -43.57 5.70 -18.40
N ALA A 155 -43.88 5.46 -17.13
CA ALA A 155 -44.78 6.31 -16.36
C ALA A 155 -44.27 7.76 -16.23
N THR A 156 -42.96 7.94 -16.24
CA THR A 156 -42.28 9.24 -16.18
C THR A 156 -42.07 9.89 -17.56
N GLY A 157 -42.44 9.20 -18.65
CA GLY A 157 -42.30 9.68 -20.02
C GLY A 157 -40.86 9.69 -20.55
N VAL A 158 -39.91 9.06 -19.84
CA VAL A 158 -38.52 8.90 -20.29
C VAL A 158 -38.44 7.95 -21.50
N LEU A 159 -39.25 6.90 -21.49
CA LEU A 159 -39.42 5.97 -22.59
C LEU A 159 -40.82 6.10 -23.21
N THR A 160 -40.94 5.71 -24.47
CA THR A 160 -42.22 5.56 -25.18
C THR A 160 -42.58 4.08 -25.27
N ASP A 161 -43.86 3.73 -25.34
CA ASP A 161 -44.34 2.34 -25.49
C ASP A 161 -43.65 1.59 -26.65
N ARG A 162 -43.34 2.30 -27.74
CA ARG A 162 -42.61 1.76 -28.88
C ARG A 162 -41.17 1.32 -28.53
N LEU A 163 -40.46 2.12 -27.75
CA LEU A 163 -39.07 1.83 -27.34
C LEU A 163 -39.01 0.76 -26.27
N GLU A 164 -40.00 0.71 -25.38
CA GLU A 164 -40.13 -0.39 -24.44
C GLU A 164 -40.34 -1.71 -25.18
N ALA A 165 -41.26 -1.74 -26.15
CA ALA A 165 -41.47 -2.91 -27.01
C ALA A 165 -40.20 -3.30 -27.77
N GLU A 166 -39.44 -2.34 -28.30
CA GLU A 166 -38.14 -2.59 -28.94
C GLU A 166 -37.13 -3.18 -27.94
N ILE A 167 -36.99 -2.65 -26.72
CA ILE A 167 -36.07 -3.17 -25.68
C ILE A 167 -36.46 -4.60 -25.26
N ILE A 168 -37.76 -4.86 -25.08
CA ILE A 168 -38.28 -6.19 -24.71
C ILE A 168 -38.08 -7.19 -25.85
N THR A 169 -38.29 -6.78 -27.11
CA THR A 169 -38.12 -7.65 -28.29
C THR A 169 -36.66 -7.87 -28.68
N THR A 170 -35.74 -6.97 -28.30
CA THR A 170 -34.29 -7.09 -28.56
C THR A 170 -33.61 -8.17 -27.70
N GLY A 171 -34.22 -8.62 -26.58
CA GLY A 171 -33.53 -9.42 -25.56
C GLY A 171 -34.00 -10.87 -25.41
N GLY A 172 -33.21 -11.83 -25.89
CA GLY A 172 -33.28 -13.23 -25.45
C GLY A 172 -32.71 -13.47 -24.03
N SER A 173 -32.03 -12.48 -23.44
CA SER A 173 -31.40 -12.53 -22.11
C SER A 173 -31.56 -11.20 -21.35
N ARG A 174 -31.43 -11.26 -20.01
CA ARG A 174 -31.52 -10.08 -19.13
C ARG A 174 -30.47 -9.01 -19.46
N GLN A 175 -29.24 -9.43 -19.75
CA GLN A 175 -28.14 -8.53 -20.10
C GLN A 175 -28.40 -7.80 -21.42
N ALA A 176 -28.96 -8.47 -22.43
CA ALA A 176 -29.29 -7.83 -23.71
C ALA A 176 -30.37 -6.74 -23.56
N MET A 177 -31.37 -6.97 -22.69
CA MET A 177 -32.37 -5.95 -22.36
C MET A 177 -31.75 -4.75 -21.63
N ASN A 178 -30.85 -5.01 -20.67
CA ASN A 178 -30.13 -3.95 -19.95
C ASN A 178 -29.26 -3.12 -20.92
N GLU A 179 -28.57 -3.79 -21.85
CA GLU A 179 -27.72 -3.16 -22.87
C GLU A 179 -28.53 -2.25 -23.81
N ALA A 180 -29.67 -2.74 -24.31
CA ALA A 180 -30.56 -1.97 -25.16
C ALA A 180 -31.10 -0.72 -24.45
N LEU A 181 -31.47 -0.84 -23.18
CA LEU A 181 -31.91 0.30 -22.36
C LEU A 181 -30.79 1.35 -22.20
N LEU A 182 -29.55 0.91 -21.92
CA LEU A 182 -28.40 1.81 -21.75
C LEU A 182 -27.94 2.49 -23.05
N GLN A 183 -28.30 1.95 -24.22
CA GLN A 183 -28.10 2.64 -25.50
C GLN A 183 -29.12 3.77 -25.73
N VAL A 184 -30.35 3.61 -25.22
CA VAL A 184 -31.43 4.59 -25.42
C VAL A 184 -31.37 5.71 -24.38
N LEU A 185 -31.08 5.40 -23.11
CA LEU A 185 -31.09 6.35 -22.00
C LEU A 185 -30.29 7.66 -22.24
N PRO A 186 -29.05 7.63 -22.78
CA PRO A 186 -28.28 8.85 -23.08
C PRO A 186 -28.95 9.84 -24.04
N THR A 187 -29.94 9.38 -24.82
CA THR A 187 -30.69 10.22 -25.76
C THR A 187 -31.89 10.94 -25.11
N ARG A 188 -32.17 10.70 -23.82
CA ARG A 188 -33.40 11.13 -23.12
C ARG A 188 -33.18 12.22 -22.06
N GLY A 189 -32.02 12.85 -22.07
CA GLY A 189 -31.70 13.98 -21.19
C GLY A 189 -31.37 13.59 -19.76
N ASP A 190 -31.00 14.59 -18.96
CA ASP A 190 -30.57 14.38 -17.57
C ASP A 190 -31.70 13.91 -16.66
N GLN A 191 -32.96 14.19 -17.03
CA GLN A 191 -34.11 13.64 -16.33
C GLN A 191 -34.14 12.12 -16.42
N ALA A 192 -33.73 11.53 -17.55
CA ALA A 192 -33.66 10.08 -17.70
C ALA A 192 -32.67 9.43 -16.73
N PHE A 193 -31.56 10.10 -16.42
CA PHE A 193 -30.59 9.63 -15.43
C PHE A 193 -31.21 9.60 -14.02
N ARG A 194 -31.87 10.69 -13.61
CA ARG A 194 -32.52 10.78 -12.29
C ARG A 194 -33.68 9.80 -12.12
N GLU A 195 -34.49 9.62 -13.17
CA GLU A 195 -35.59 8.65 -13.13
C GLU A 195 -35.08 7.20 -13.16
N LEU A 196 -33.92 6.93 -13.78
CA LEU A 196 -33.25 5.64 -13.67
C LEU A 196 -32.83 5.35 -12.23
N CYS A 197 -32.16 6.29 -11.55
CA CYS A 197 -31.78 6.13 -10.14
C CYS A 197 -33.00 5.88 -9.24
N THR A 198 -34.08 6.62 -9.47
CA THR A 198 -35.35 6.44 -8.76
C THR A 198 -35.95 5.04 -8.98
N ALA A 199 -35.98 4.57 -10.23
CA ALA A 199 -36.48 3.24 -10.58
C ALA A 199 -35.62 2.11 -9.98
N LEU A 200 -34.31 2.30 -9.90
CA LEU A 200 -33.37 1.37 -9.25
C LEU A 200 -33.60 1.32 -7.74
N ARG A 201 -33.79 2.48 -7.09
CA ARG A 201 -34.01 2.60 -5.64
C ARG A 201 -35.33 1.96 -5.18
N ASN A 202 -36.37 2.03 -6.01
CA ASN A 202 -37.67 1.41 -5.71
C ASN A 202 -37.63 -0.13 -5.77
N GLY A 203 -36.57 -0.73 -6.34
CA GLY A 203 -36.37 -2.18 -6.35
C GLY A 203 -35.48 -2.61 -5.18
N SER A 204 -36.01 -3.42 -4.27
CA SER A 204 -35.33 -3.81 -3.02
C SER A 204 -34.00 -4.58 -3.18
N GLN A 205 -33.70 -5.10 -4.37
CA GLN A 205 -32.48 -5.88 -4.65
C GLN A 205 -31.46 -5.12 -5.52
N GLN A 206 -31.75 -3.89 -5.96
CA GLN A 206 -30.90 -3.13 -6.90
C GLN A 206 -30.70 -1.67 -6.49
N SER A 207 -31.01 -1.32 -5.22
CA SER A 207 -30.84 0.03 -4.68
C SER A 207 -29.38 0.48 -4.65
N TYR A 208 -28.44 -0.46 -4.47
CA TYR A 208 -27.00 -0.17 -4.49
C TYR A 208 -26.53 0.40 -5.85
N LEU A 209 -27.19 0.05 -6.96
CA LEU A 209 -26.89 0.63 -8.26
C LEU A 209 -27.29 2.11 -8.32
N ALA A 210 -28.40 2.49 -7.68
CA ALA A 210 -28.80 3.89 -7.56
C ALA A 210 -27.81 4.67 -6.69
N ASP A 211 -27.41 4.10 -5.55
CA ASP A 211 -26.44 4.72 -4.65
C ASP A 211 -25.08 4.96 -5.35
N ALA A 212 -24.61 3.98 -6.14
CA ALA A 212 -23.37 4.12 -6.91
C ALA A 212 -23.44 5.23 -7.98
N LEU A 213 -24.56 5.32 -8.72
CA LEU A 213 -24.74 6.35 -9.76
C LEU A 213 -24.88 7.75 -9.16
N GLU A 214 -25.63 7.90 -8.07
CA GLU A 214 -25.80 9.18 -7.37
C GLU A 214 -24.50 9.63 -6.68
N GLN A 215 -23.72 8.71 -6.11
CA GLN A 215 -22.38 9.02 -5.60
C GLN A 215 -21.46 9.54 -6.71
N ALA A 216 -21.50 8.92 -7.90
CA ALA A 216 -20.73 9.38 -9.04
C ALA A 216 -21.21 10.76 -9.56
N GLU A 217 -22.52 11.04 -9.54
CA GLU A 217 -23.07 12.35 -9.90
C GLU A 217 -22.62 13.43 -8.92
N ASN A 218 -22.73 13.16 -7.61
CA ASN A 218 -22.30 14.06 -6.55
C ASN A 218 -20.80 14.33 -6.59
N ALA A 219 -20.00 13.31 -6.90
CA ALA A 219 -18.55 13.45 -7.10
C ALA A 219 -18.21 14.33 -8.32
N ALA A 220 -18.98 14.21 -9.41
CA ALA A 220 -18.73 14.97 -10.64
C ALA A 220 -19.24 16.43 -10.59
N GLN A 221 -20.25 16.75 -9.77
CA GLN A 221 -20.85 18.09 -9.67
C GLN A 221 -20.15 19.04 -8.69
N GLY A 222 -19.14 18.59 -7.95
CA GLY A 222 -18.29 19.47 -7.11
C GLY A 222 -19.03 20.20 -5.97
N LEU A 223 -20.23 19.74 -5.61
CA LEU A 223 -21.02 20.22 -4.46
C LEU A 223 -20.55 19.62 -3.11
N ASP A 224 -19.46 18.86 -3.13
CA ASP A 224 -18.68 18.53 -1.96
C ASP A 224 -17.18 18.69 -2.27
N ARG A 225 -16.54 19.69 -1.67
CA ARG A 225 -15.09 19.92 -1.74
C ARG A 225 -14.57 19.83 -0.32
N PRO A 226 -13.46 19.12 -0.03
CA PRO A 226 -12.86 17.96 -0.69
C PRO A 226 -13.18 16.68 0.10
N GLN A 227 -13.67 15.63 -0.56
CA GLN A 227 -13.77 14.34 0.12
C GLN A 227 -12.40 13.62 0.17
N PRO A 228 -12.14 12.89 1.28
CA PRO A 228 -10.95 12.06 1.44
C PRO A 228 -10.89 11.06 0.29
N LEU A 229 -9.67 10.65 -0.06
CA LEU A 229 -9.47 9.49 -0.92
C LEU A 229 -10.42 8.38 -0.47
N VAL A 230 -11.24 7.87 -1.38
CA VAL A 230 -11.99 6.63 -1.16
C VAL A 230 -10.93 5.53 -1.08
N MET A 231 -10.49 5.30 0.15
CA MET A 231 -9.54 4.27 0.51
C MET A 231 -10.37 3.00 0.65
N THR A 232 -10.65 2.33 -0.47
CA THR A 232 -11.26 1.01 -0.44
C THR A 232 -10.38 0.09 0.38
N ASP A 233 -11.02 -0.69 1.25
CA ASP A 233 -10.39 -1.60 2.19
C ASP A 233 -9.21 -2.35 1.55
N SER A 234 -8.05 -2.28 2.23
CA SER A 234 -6.89 -3.19 2.19
C SER A 234 -5.54 -2.58 1.81
N GLU A 235 -5.46 -1.44 1.11
CA GLU A 235 -4.15 -0.90 0.68
C GLU A 235 -4.19 0.63 0.59
N GLY A 236 -3.42 1.30 1.43
CA GLY A 236 -3.29 2.74 1.34
C GLY A 236 -2.15 3.19 0.44
N PRO A 237 -2.32 4.25 -0.39
CA PRO A 237 -1.21 4.84 -1.10
C PRO A 237 -0.29 5.49 -0.07
N ALA A 238 0.96 5.03 -0.09
CA ALA A 238 2.06 5.56 0.67
C ALA A 238 2.79 6.56 -0.23
N TYR A 239 2.83 7.83 0.19
CA TYR A 239 3.47 8.87 -0.61
C TYR A 239 4.87 9.17 -0.08
N PRO A 240 5.93 9.00 -0.90
CA PRO A 240 7.24 9.58 -0.58
C PRO A 240 7.23 11.09 -0.87
N HIS A 241 7.74 11.85 0.10
CA HIS A 241 8.18 13.26 0.05
C HIS A 241 7.67 14.23 -1.05
N ALA A 242 7.17 15.37 -0.55
CA ALA A 242 7.31 16.77 -1.03
C ALA A 242 6.22 17.44 -1.88
N ASP A 243 5.30 16.73 -2.54
CA ASP A 243 4.26 17.41 -3.37
C ASP A 243 2.91 17.62 -2.69
N PHE A 244 2.76 17.20 -1.42
CA PHE A 244 1.60 17.60 -0.62
C PHE A 244 1.90 18.93 0.06
N SER A 245 1.33 20.02 -0.47
CA SER A 245 1.38 21.33 0.17
C SER A 245 0.88 21.22 1.61
N LEU A 246 1.78 21.47 2.56
CA LEU A 246 1.49 21.55 4.00
C LEU A 246 0.40 22.61 4.32
N GLN A 247 -0.03 23.42 3.34
CA GLN A 247 -1.05 24.45 3.49
C GLN A 247 -2.50 23.91 3.49
N ASP A 248 -2.76 22.68 3.03
CA ASP A 248 -4.12 22.13 2.90
C ASP A 248 -4.54 21.17 4.05
N ALA A 249 -3.68 20.96 5.05
CA ALA A 249 -3.94 20.01 6.12
C ALA A 249 -4.34 20.72 7.42
N THR A 250 -5.64 20.94 7.58
CA THR A 250 -6.29 21.39 8.82
C THR A 250 -5.95 20.53 10.04
N SER A 251 -5.47 19.29 9.84
CA SER A 251 -5.07 18.33 10.88
C SER A 251 -4.08 18.91 11.90
N TYR A 252 -3.04 19.61 11.42
CA TYR A 252 -1.91 20.06 12.23
C TYR A 252 -2.28 21.16 13.23
N LEU A 253 -3.20 22.06 12.85
CA LEU A 253 -3.68 23.14 13.70
C LEU A 253 -4.54 22.65 14.87
N THR A 254 -5.14 21.46 14.72
CA THR A 254 -5.99 20.82 15.74
C THR A 254 -5.28 19.76 16.56
N ALA A 255 -4.02 19.46 16.25
CA ALA A 255 -3.27 18.37 16.85
C ALA A 255 -2.98 18.63 18.34
N SER A 256 -3.28 17.64 19.16
CA SER A 256 -2.93 17.63 20.59
C SER A 256 -1.73 16.71 20.85
N VAL A 257 -0.93 17.02 21.87
CA VAL A 257 0.16 16.13 22.27
C VAL A 257 -0.42 14.89 22.96
N LEU A 258 -0.06 13.70 22.48
CA LEU A 258 -0.42 12.44 23.13
C LEU A 258 0.53 12.16 24.29
N ILE A 259 -0.02 12.02 25.49
CA ILE A 259 0.72 11.63 26.69
C ILE A 259 0.42 10.16 26.96
N PHE A 260 1.44 9.31 26.87
CA PHE A 260 1.36 7.88 27.12
C PHE A 260 2.70 7.35 27.63
N LYS A 261 2.71 6.09 28.08
CA LYS A 261 3.90 5.33 28.48
C LYS A 261 3.96 4.02 27.73
N PHE A 262 5.12 3.38 27.71
CA PHE A 262 5.23 2.01 27.22
C PHE A 262 4.50 1.04 28.16
N ASN A 263 3.66 0.17 27.60
CA ASN A 263 2.86 -0.78 28.36
C ASN A 263 3.66 -2.05 28.68
N PRO A 264 4.02 -2.31 29.95
CA PRO A 264 4.83 -3.47 30.34
C PRO A 264 4.19 -4.82 29.98
N ASN A 265 2.85 -4.88 29.95
CA ASN A 265 2.12 -6.12 29.65
C ASN A 265 2.25 -6.53 28.17
N THR A 266 2.59 -5.59 27.30
CA THR A 266 2.76 -5.84 25.85
C THR A 266 4.22 -6.00 25.44
N ALA A 267 5.15 -5.70 26.35
CA ALA A 267 6.56 -5.67 26.05
C ALA A 267 7.09 -7.09 25.78
N HIS A 268 7.88 -7.21 24.72
CA HIS A 268 8.63 -8.43 24.46
C HIS A 268 9.60 -8.75 25.61
N ARG A 269 9.91 -10.03 25.81
CA ARG A 269 10.79 -10.52 26.90
C ARG A 269 12.20 -9.90 26.89
N ASP A 270 12.66 -9.50 25.71
CA ASP A 270 13.98 -8.87 25.51
C ASP A 270 13.92 -7.34 25.67
N ILE A 271 12.75 -6.74 25.89
CA ILE A 271 12.62 -5.30 26.13
C ILE A 271 12.58 -5.06 27.63
N GLN A 272 13.47 -4.19 28.10
CA GLN A 272 13.41 -3.66 29.45
C GLN A 272 12.91 -2.22 29.40
N LEU A 273 11.99 -1.90 30.30
CA LEU A 273 11.44 -0.55 30.47
C LEU A 273 12.19 0.15 31.60
N SER A 274 12.48 1.43 31.42
CA SER A 274 13.12 2.27 32.43
C SER A 274 12.48 3.67 32.47
N GLN A 275 12.94 4.51 33.41
CA GLN A 275 12.51 5.90 33.56
C GLN A 275 10.98 6.05 33.61
N ASN A 276 10.33 5.31 34.52
CA ASN A 276 8.87 5.29 34.68
C ASN A 276 8.11 4.86 33.41
N ASN A 277 8.66 3.88 32.68
CA ASN A 277 8.11 3.34 31.43
C ASN A 277 8.13 4.32 30.25
N ASN A 278 9.03 5.31 30.26
CA ASN A 278 9.20 6.26 29.15
C ASN A 278 10.37 5.89 28.23
N THR A 279 11.18 4.90 28.60
CA THR A 279 12.36 4.48 27.84
C THR A 279 12.38 2.97 27.71
N ILE A 280 12.68 2.50 26.51
CA ILE A 280 12.82 1.07 26.19
C ILE A 280 14.21 0.82 25.61
N HIS A 281 14.82 -0.28 26.02
CA HIS A 281 16.06 -0.77 25.42
C HIS A 281 16.02 -2.28 25.34
N ARG A 282 16.75 -2.85 24.39
CA ARG A 282 16.84 -4.29 24.24
C ARG A 282 17.94 -4.87 25.13
N VAL A 283 17.61 -5.92 25.87
CA VAL A 283 18.57 -6.72 26.62
C VAL A 283 18.66 -8.10 25.96
N THR A 284 19.78 -8.38 25.29
CA THR A 284 20.04 -9.72 24.76
C THR A 284 20.59 -10.58 25.90
N ILE A 285 19.81 -11.54 26.37
CA ILE A 285 20.30 -12.53 27.36
C ILE A 285 21.33 -13.41 26.65
N LYS A 286 22.62 -13.11 26.86
CA LYS A 286 23.69 -14.04 26.50
C LYS A 286 23.53 -15.30 27.35
N ASN A 287 23.43 -16.46 26.70
CA ASN A 287 23.28 -17.78 27.32
C ASN A 287 24.14 -17.94 28.60
N GLY A 288 23.49 -18.02 29.76
CA GLY A 288 24.12 -18.48 31.00
C GLY A 288 23.48 -17.96 32.29
N ARG A 289 22.50 -18.70 32.83
CA ARG A 289 22.03 -18.77 34.25
C ARG A 289 21.72 -17.44 34.99
N LYS A 290 20.63 -17.21 35.72
CA LYS A 290 19.29 -17.82 35.94
C LYS A 290 18.55 -16.81 36.86
N GLU A 291 17.20 -16.78 36.79
CA GLU A 291 16.24 -16.44 37.87
C GLU A 291 16.41 -15.14 38.69
N THR A 292 15.50 -14.16 38.49
CA THR A 292 14.56 -13.71 39.55
C THR A 292 13.25 -13.19 38.95
N SER A 293 12.18 -13.46 39.67
CA SER A 293 10.75 -13.36 39.40
C SER A 293 10.16 -11.96 39.11
N CYS A 294 9.21 -11.92 38.18
CA CYS A 294 7.81 -11.55 38.47
C CYS A 294 6.85 -12.17 37.44
N CYS A 295 5.65 -12.53 37.92
CA CYS A 295 4.47 -13.07 37.24
C CYS A 295 4.65 -14.32 36.34
N ARG A 296 4.73 -15.48 36.99
CA ARG A 296 4.27 -16.76 36.44
C ARG A 296 2.81 -16.92 36.81
N ASP A 297 1.91 -16.52 35.91
CA ASP A 297 0.51 -16.98 35.96
C ASP A 297 0.06 -17.39 34.56
N GLN A 298 -0.72 -18.47 34.52
CA GLN A 298 -1.05 -19.26 33.34
C GLN A 298 -1.95 -18.50 32.35
N PHE A 299 -1.39 -17.71 31.43
CA PHE A 299 -2.10 -17.27 30.22
C PHE A 299 -1.12 -17.23 29.03
N VAL A 300 -1.64 -17.65 27.87
CA VAL A 300 -1.01 -17.75 26.54
C VAL A 300 0.19 -16.80 26.34
N ASP A 301 1.37 -17.31 25.96
CA ASP A 301 2.55 -16.50 25.65
C ASP A 301 2.28 -15.67 24.36
N THR A 302 1.68 -14.48 24.52
CA THR A 302 1.22 -13.55 23.48
C THR A 302 2.26 -12.49 23.11
N ARG A 303 3.55 -12.70 23.37
CA ARG A 303 4.60 -11.70 23.14
C ARG A 303 5.24 -11.82 21.76
N PHE A 304 5.89 -10.75 21.27
CA PHE A 304 6.29 -10.70 19.86
C PHE A 304 7.47 -11.62 19.51
N LEU A 305 7.30 -12.59 18.60
CA LEU A 305 8.27 -13.71 18.47
C LEU A 305 9.43 -13.55 17.44
N PRO A 306 9.43 -12.58 16.50
CA PRO A 306 10.64 -12.26 15.72
C PRO A 306 11.27 -10.91 16.06
N ASN A 307 10.52 -9.94 16.60
CA ASN A 307 11.00 -8.58 16.83
C ASN A 307 10.66 -8.12 18.26
N PRO A 308 11.63 -7.56 19.03
CA PRO A 308 11.36 -6.96 20.34
C PRO A 308 10.45 -5.73 20.19
N THR A 309 9.14 -5.96 20.28
CA THR A 309 8.10 -4.93 20.14
C THR A 309 7.36 -4.66 21.46
N VAL A 310 6.89 -3.43 21.66
CA VAL A 310 6.05 -2.96 22.77
C VAL A 310 5.03 -1.94 22.26
N LEU A 311 3.86 -1.87 22.90
CA LEU A 311 2.82 -0.87 22.62
C LEU A 311 2.79 0.22 23.70
N GLY A 312 2.21 1.37 23.36
CA GLY A 312 1.80 2.38 24.33
C GLY A 312 0.63 1.90 25.20
N ASP A 313 0.40 2.56 26.33
CA ASP A 313 -0.71 2.28 27.26
C ASP A 313 -2.00 3.07 26.94
N VAL A 314 -1.94 4.01 26.00
CA VAL A 314 -3.09 4.80 25.53
C VAL A 314 -3.43 4.47 24.08
N SER A 315 -4.70 4.20 23.82
CA SER A 315 -5.25 4.07 22.47
C SER A 315 -5.78 5.41 21.95
N VAL A 316 -5.63 5.64 20.65
CA VAL A 316 -6.23 6.75 19.91
C VAL A 316 -7.38 6.22 19.06
N SER A 317 -8.57 6.78 19.24
CA SER A 317 -9.80 6.39 18.53
C SER A 317 -10.55 7.57 17.90
N SER A 318 -10.03 8.79 18.04
CA SER A 318 -10.59 10.01 17.47
C SER A 318 -9.53 11.12 17.47
N SER A 319 -9.82 12.23 16.79
CA SER A 319 -8.98 13.44 16.80
C SER A 319 -7.60 13.28 16.13
N VAL A 320 -6.78 14.31 16.28
CA VAL A 320 -5.41 14.39 15.77
C VAL A 320 -4.43 14.46 16.95
N TYR A 321 -3.48 13.54 16.95
CA TYR A 321 -2.51 13.40 18.03
C TYR A 321 -1.07 13.39 17.52
N TYR A 322 -0.18 13.99 18.31
CA TYR A 322 1.25 14.08 18.01
C TYR A 322 2.10 13.59 19.18
N TRP A 323 3.19 12.88 18.88
CA TRP A 323 4.23 12.54 19.87
C TRP A 323 5.61 12.45 19.22
N GLU A 324 6.66 12.53 20.05
CA GLU A 324 8.06 12.47 19.64
C GLU A 324 8.82 11.36 20.35
N VAL A 325 9.75 10.75 19.63
CA VAL A 325 10.63 9.70 20.15
C VAL A 325 12.07 10.04 19.80
N ASN A 326 12.94 10.03 20.81
CA ASN A 326 14.38 10.09 20.60
C ASN A 326 14.88 8.73 20.10
N VAL A 327 15.66 8.75 19.03
CA VAL A 327 16.18 7.56 18.34
C VAL A 327 17.70 7.58 18.14
N TRP A 328 18.38 8.66 18.53
CA TRP A 328 19.81 8.90 18.28
C TRP A 328 20.79 7.82 18.79
N THR A 329 20.38 6.97 19.74
CA THR A 329 21.20 5.85 20.25
C THR A 329 20.93 4.53 19.53
N SER A 330 19.90 4.45 18.69
CA SER A 330 19.43 3.23 18.03
C SER A 330 19.64 3.33 16.53
N LEU A 331 20.41 2.40 15.96
CA LEU A 331 20.60 2.33 14.51
C LEU A 331 19.45 1.57 13.84
N THR A 332 18.83 0.62 14.55
CA THR A 332 17.78 -0.25 14.02
C THR A 332 16.53 -0.24 14.90
N TYR A 333 15.46 0.35 14.38
CA TYR A 333 14.17 0.47 15.07
C TYR A 333 12.98 0.47 14.12
N ARG A 334 11.79 0.23 14.69
CA ARG A 334 10.49 0.48 14.04
C ARG A 334 9.64 1.35 14.94
N ILE A 335 9.04 2.41 14.39
CA ILE A 335 8.16 3.33 15.11
C ILE A 335 6.86 3.47 14.33
N GLY A 336 5.71 3.31 14.97
CA GLY A 336 4.45 3.34 14.25
C GLY A 336 3.23 3.25 15.15
N VAL A 337 2.17 2.70 14.59
CA VAL A 337 0.90 2.43 15.26
C VAL A 337 0.39 1.05 14.90
N ALA A 338 -0.38 0.44 15.81
CA ALA A 338 -0.97 -0.86 15.61
C ALA A 338 -2.33 -0.98 16.29
N TYR A 339 -3.19 -1.84 15.77
CA TYR A 339 -4.39 -2.28 16.48
C TYR A 339 -4.02 -3.16 17.68
N GLU A 340 -4.91 -3.27 18.66
CA GLU A 340 -4.71 -4.12 19.84
C GLU A 340 -4.49 -5.59 19.48
N ASN A 341 -5.23 -6.05 18.46
CA ASN A 341 -5.21 -7.43 17.96
C ASN A 341 -4.05 -7.70 16.98
N VAL A 342 -3.06 -6.81 16.87
CA VAL A 342 -1.91 -7.01 15.98
C VAL A 342 -1.26 -8.38 16.22
N PRO A 343 -0.99 -9.17 15.15
CA PRO A 343 -0.34 -10.46 15.29
C PRO A 343 1.01 -10.31 15.99
N ARG A 344 1.16 -10.96 17.14
CA ARG A 344 2.36 -10.84 17.97
C ARG A 344 3.52 -11.61 17.35
N HIS A 345 3.26 -12.67 16.60
CA HIS A 345 4.32 -13.44 15.92
C HIS A 345 4.89 -12.77 14.65
N LEU A 346 4.43 -11.57 14.26
CA LEU A 346 4.92 -10.82 13.10
C LEU A 346 5.61 -9.53 13.53
N CYS A 347 6.45 -8.95 12.67
CA CYS A 347 7.01 -7.63 12.92
C CYS A 347 5.97 -6.53 12.63
N LEU A 348 6.11 -5.37 13.28
CA LEU A 348 5.32 -4.19 12.96
C LEU A 348 5.45 -3.83 11.47
N GLY A 349 4.33 -3.61 10.80
CA GLY A 349 4.26 -3.32 9.36
C GLY A 349 4.13 -4.56 8.47
N ASP A 350 4.35 -5.78 8.98
CA ASP A 350 4.25 -7.01 8.19
C ASP A 350 2.81 -7.59 8.19
N SER A 351 1.83 -6.86 8.72
CA SER A 351 0.40 -7.21 8.70
C SER A 351 -0.46 -5.98 8.41
N ASN A 352 -1.71 -6.20 8.02
CA ASN A 352 -2.71 -5.14 7.83
C ASN A 352 -3.15 -4.44 9.14
N ALA A 353 -2.71 -4.93 10.30
CA ALA A 353 -3.05 -4.37 11.61
C ALA A 353 -2.01 -3.38 12.16
N SER A 354 -1.00 -3.00 11.36
CA SER A 354 0.06 -2.09 11.80
C SER A 354 0.68 -1.29 10.66
N TRP A 355 1.11 -0.07 10.97
CA TRP A 355 1.80 0.86 10.07
C TRP A 355 3.03 1.40 10.79
N CYS A 356 4.20 1.37 10.16
CA CYS A 356 5.41 1.86 10.82
C CYS A 356 6.42 2.49 9.86
N LEU A 357 7.27 3.32 10.42
CA LEU A 357 8.57 3.70 9.90
C LEU A 357 9.57 2.62 10.30
N VAL A 358 10.31 2.07 9.33
CA VAL A 358 11.46 1.19 9.55
C VAL A 358 12.72 2.00 9.30
N HIS A 359 13.65 1.96 10.24
CA HIS A 359 14.98 2.54 10.09
C HIS A 359 16.04 1.52 10.49
N SER A 360 16.99 1.28 9.61
CA SER A 360 18.19 0.48 9.80
C SER A 360 19.27 0.96 8.84
N PRO A 361 20.54 0.53 9.01
CA PRO A 361 21.59 0.84 8.05
C PRO A 361 21.30 0.36 6.61
N MET A 362 20.42 -0.63 6.44
CA MET A 362 20.10 -1.26 5.14
C MET A 362 18.73 -0.87 4.59
N GLU A 363 17.85 -0.30 5.42
CA GLU A 363 16.48 0.00 5.05
C GLU A 363 16.00 1.26 5.79
N CYS A 364 15.48 2.21 5.02
CA CYS A 364 14.66 3.28 5.54
C CYS A 364 13.37 3.31 4.74
N SER A 365 12.26 2.87 5.33
CA SER A 365 11.01 2.66 4.59
C SER A 365 9.77 2.89 5.47
N GLY A 366 8.67 3.31 4.85
CA GLY A 366 7.35 3.12 5.44
C GLY A 366 6.95 1.68 5.20
N ARG A 367 6.46 0.95 6.20
CA ARG A 367 5.99 -0.42 6.04
C ARG A 367 4.56 -0.63 6.54
N HIS A 368 3.75 -1.31 5.73
CA HIS A 368 2.40 -1.74 6.06
C HIS A 368 1.99 -2.97 5.22
N ASN A 369 1.28 -3.92 5.84
CA ASN A 369 0.81 -5.14 5.18
C ASN A 369 1.88 -5.89 4.38
N GLY A 370 3.12 -5.93 4.92
CA GLY A 370 4.28 -6.56 4.26
C GLY A 370 4.90 -5.75 3.12
N LYS A 371 4.30 -4.63 2.72
CA LYS A 371 4.82 -3.74 1.67
C LYS A 371 5.74 -2.69 2.27
N SER A 372 6.92 -2.51 1.67
CA SER A 372 7.88 -1.47 2.02
C SER A 372 7.88 -0.35 0.98
N PHE A 373 7.90 0.89 1.47
CA PHE A 373 7.95 2.12 0.68
C PHE A 373 9.26 2.83 1.00
N ALA A 374 10.27 2.63 0.15
CA ALA A 374 11.61 3.14 0.38
C ALA A 374 11.63 4.68 0.48
N MET A 375 12.43 5.19 1.41
CA MET A 375 12.61 6.61 1.64
C MET A 375 14.10 6.94 1.62
N ASN A 376 14.43 8.10 1.06
CA ASN A 376 15.79 8.61 1.10
C ASN A 376 15.97 9.54 2.31
N ILE A 377 16.29 8.95 3.46
CA ILE A 377 16.41 9.67 4.73
C ILE A 377 17.81 9.55 5.28
N LEU A 378 18.32 10.68 5.81
CA LEU A 378 19.44 10.67 6.71
C LEU A 378 18.94 10.24 8.09
N SER A 379 19.76 9.53 8.87
CA SER A 379 19.37 9.07 10.20
C SER A 379 18.88 10.25 11.06
N PRO A 380 17.60 10.27 11.46
CA PRO A 380 17.06 11.31 12.32
C PRO A 380 17.56 11.08 13.76
N GLU A 381 17.66 12.14 14.56
CA GLU A 381 17.93 12.01 16.00
C GLU A 381 16.63 11.86 16.78
N ARG A 382 15.55 12.42 16.24
CA ARG A 382 14.19 12.34 16.76
C ARG A 382 13.18 12.19 15.65
N VAL A 383 12.24 11.28 15.88
CA VAL A 383 11.11 11.04 15.00
C VAL A 383 9.85 11.58 15.65
N GLY A 384 9.15 12.46 14.95
CA GLY A 384 7.79 12.87 15.30
C GLY A 384 6.78 12.02 14.57
N VAL A 385 5.67 11.70 15.24
CA VAL A 385 4.56 10.94 14.68
C VAL A 385 3.28 11.74 14.87
N LEU A 386 2.56 11.96 13.78
CA LEU A 386 1.25 12.58 13.77
C LEU A 386 0.21 11.60 13.26
N LEU A 387 -0.80 11.32 14.08
CA LEU A 387 -1.93 10.49 13.74
C LEU A 387 -3.19 11.35 13.67
N ASP A 388 -3.74 11.52 12.47
CA ASP A 388 -5.08 12.04 12.23
C ASP A 388 -6.02 10.84 12.06
N PHE A 389 -6.67 10.45 13.15
CA PHE A 389 -7.52 9.26 13.15
C PHE A 389 -8.76 9.47 12.26
N GLY A 390 -9.41 10.63 12.36
CA GLY A 390 -10.62 10.94 11.60
C GLY A 390 -10.37 11.22 10.12
N GLY A 391 -9.25 11.86 9.80
CA GLY A 391 -8.80 12.12 8.43
C GLY A 391 -8.06 10.96 7.78
N GLY A 392 -7.81 9.87 8.51
CA GLY A 392 -7.16 8.67 8.00
C GLY A 392 -5.71 8.89 7.58
N ARG A 393 -4.95 9.68 8.35
CA ARG A 393 -3.54 10.02 8.02
C ARG A 393 -2.60 9.64 9.15
N LEU A 394 -1.47 9.04 8.81
CA LEU A 394 -0.36 8.80 9.71
C LEU A 394 0.92 9.34 9.09
N SER A 395 1.47 10.41 9.65
CA SER A 395 2.66 11.08 9.15
C SER A 395 3.84 10.92 10.12
N PHE A 396 5.01 10.61 9.56
CA PHE A 396 6.28 10.57 10.26
C PHE A 396 7.12 11.77 9.85
N CYS A 397 7.82 12.41 10.79
CA CYS A 397 8.69 13.54 10.50
C CYS A 397 10.07 13.42 11.17
N ASP A 398 11.06 14.02 10.53
CA ASP A 398 12.38 14.30 11.10
C ASP A 398 12.29 15.66 11.77
N VAL A 399 12.33 15.67 13.10
CA VAL A 399 12.09 16.87 13.91
C VAL A 399 13.24 17.86 13.77
N GLU A 400 14.48 17.36 13.67
CA GLU A 400 15.68 18.18 13.52
C GLU A 400 15.71 18.87 12.16
N ARG A 401 15.40 18.14 11.09
CA ARG A 401 15.40 18.65 9.71
C ARG A 401 14.08 19.28 9.29
N ARG A 402 13.06 19.26 10.16
CA ARG A 402 11.76 19.89 9.97
C ARG A 402 11.07 19.47 8.66
N ARG A 403 11.05 18.17 8.40
CA ARG A 403 10.44 17.61 7.17
C ARG A 403 9.61 16.38 7.46
N ILE A 404 8.48 16.26 6.76
CA ILE A 404 7.73 15.00 6.70
C ILE A 404 8.58 13.99 5.95
N LEU A 405 8.72 12.80 6.54
CA LEU A 405 9.42 11.63 6.01
C LEU A 405 8.47 10.79 5.16
N HIS A 406 7.31 10.49 5.72
CA HIS A 406 6.33 9.62 5.11
C HIS A 406 4.94 9.92 5.60
N THR A 407 3.95 9.70 4.75
CA THR A 407 2.55 9.72 5.16
C THR A 407 1.83 8.50 4.60
N PHE A 408 1.25 7.71 5.49
CA PHE A 408 0.23 6.74 5.15
C PHE A 408 -1.13 7.41 5.12
N LEU A 409 -1.91 7.06 4.12
CA LEU A 409 -3.35 7.26 4.14
C LEU A 409 -3.98 5.89 4.39
N ALA A 410 -4.97 5.83 5.28
CA ALA A 410 -5.64 4.58 5.65
C ALA A 410 -6.97 4.87 6.34
N HIS A 411 -7.95 4.00 6.13
CA HIS A 411 -9.14 3.98 6.97
C HIS A 411 -8.85 3.19 8.25
N PHE A 412 -8.84 3.86 9.41
CA PHE A 412 -8.58 3.21 10.68
C PHE A 412 -9.88 2.66 11.29
N SER A 413 -10.08 1.35 11.14
CA SER A 413 -11.30 0.65 11.61
C SER A 413 -11.38 0.42 13.13
N GLN A 414 -10.26 0.52 13.84
CA GLN A 414 -10.15 0.21 15.27
C GLN A 414 -9.22 1.21 15.96
N PRO A 415 -9.31 1.36 17.31
CA PRO A 415 -8.38 2.18 18.06
C PRO A 415 -6.92 1.76 17.82
N LEU A 416 -6.05 2.76 17.67
CA LEU A 416 -4.62 2.58 17.40
C LEU A 416 -3.80 2.84 18.64
N TYR A 417 -2.83 1.99 18.90
CA TYR A 417 -1.81 2.17 19.92
C TYR A 417 -0.49 2.59 19.27
N PRO A 418 0.25 3.55 19.86
CA PRO A 418 1.65 3.75 19.50
C PRO A 418 2.43 2.44 19.64
N ALA A 419 3.26 2.09 18.67
CA ALA A 419 3.92 0.79 18.59
C ALA A 419 5.40 0.95 18.23
N PHE A 420 6.27 0.21 18.94
CA PHE A 420 7.72 0.42 18.89
C PHE A 420 8.46 -0.90 18.89
N SER A 421 9.50 -1.01 18.05
CA SER A 421 10.47 -2.10 18.10
C SER A 421 11.88 -1.54 18.14
N VAL A 422 12.74 -2.08 19.01
CA VAL A 422 14.12 -1.61 19.21
C VAL A 422 15.08 -2.79 19.15
N TRP A 423 16.04 -2.76 18.23
CA TRP A 423 17.00 -3.84 18.07
C TRP A 423 18.31 -3.59 18.84
N ASP A 424 18.77 -2.34 18.82
CA ASP A 424 19.96 -1.83 19.49
C ASP A 424 19.68 -0.45 20.11
N GLY A 425 20.51 -0.03 21.06
CA GLY A 425 20.34 1.27 21.73
C GLY A 425 19.08 1.35 22.60
N GLU A 426 18.55 2.57 22.69
CA GLU A 426 17.32 2.88 23.42
C GLU A 426 16.38 3.79 22.62
N LEU A 427 15.08 3.66 22.86
CA LEU A 427 14.08 4.62 22.39
C LEU A 427 13.45 5.28 23.62
N SER A 428 13.37 6.60 23.64
CA SER A 428 12.75 7.33 24.75
C SER A 428 11.67 8.30 24.27
N LEU A 429 10.54 8.32 24.97
CA LEU A 429 9.46 9.27 24.75
C LEU A 429 9.89 10.67 25.16
N VAL A 430 9.65 11.65 24.29
CA VAL A 430 9.98 13.05 24.56
C VAL A 430 8.76 13.75 25.17
N SER A 431 8.99 14.50 26.25
CA SER A 431 7.97 15.39 26.79
C SER A 431 7.85 16.63 25.90
N VAL A 432 6.81 16.66 25.08
CA VAL A 432 6.53 17.76 24.15
C VAL A 432 5.46 18.68 24.75
N SER A 433 5.69 19.99 24.74
CA SER A 433 4.72 20.99 25.25
C SER A 433 3.78 21.54 24.18
N LYS A 434 4.14 21.42 22.90
CA LYS A 434 3.35 21.87 21.75
C LYS A 434 3.75 21.15 20.47
N VAL A 435 2.81 20.99 19.55
CA VAL A 435 3.08 20.45 18.22
C VAL A 435 4.02 21.40 17.45
N PRO A 436 5.07 20.90 16.77
CA PRO A 436 5.99 21.74 16.01
C PRO A 436 5.28 22.49 14.88
N GLY A 437 5.50 23.80 14.76
CA GLY A 437 4.84 24.63 13.76
C GLY A 437 5.37 24.50 12.32
N PHE A 438 6.29 23.56 12.06
CA PHE A 438 6.73 23.24 10.69
C PHE A 438 5.87 22.14 10.05
N LEU A 439 5.07 21.46 10.88
CA LEU A 439 4.15 20.41 10.46
C LEU A 439 2.94 21.00 9.75
#